data_AF-A0AA96FDY4-F1
#
_entry.id   AF-A0AA96FDY4-F1
#
_cell.length_a   1.000
_cell.length_b   1.000
_cell.length_c   1.000
_cell.angle_alpha   90.00
_cell.angle_beta   90.00
_cell.angle_gamma   90.00
#
_symmetry.space_group_name_H-M   'P 1'
#
loop_
_entity.id
_entity.type
_entity.pdbx_description
1 polymer ?
#
loop_
_entity_poly.entity_id
_entity_poly.type
_entity_poly.pdbx_seq_one_letter_code
_entity_poly.pdbx_strand_id
1 'polypeptide(L)'
;MNIRQAAAGAAALDAGAILVFSSIGRASHEEGILGANGLGLATTVWPFLVGAGIGWAIARGWKRPCDWRRTGTMVWASTLVGGMLLRVVSGQGVQVSFVVVAGTFLALFLIGWRVLSGFIAKRRGLKP
;
A
#
# COMPACT_ATOMS: atom_id res chain seq x y z
N MET A 1 -11.12 -18.21 -10.24
CA MET A 1 -10.10 -17.18 -10.48
C MET A 1 -8.74 -17.86 -10.46
N ASN A 2 -7.93 -17.71 -11.50
CA ASN A 2 -6.58 -18.28 -11.48
C ASN A 2 -5.66 -17.46 -10.55
N ILE A 3 -4.56 -18.04 -10.08
CA ILE A 3 -3.67 -17.36 -9.10
C ILE A 3 -3.08 -16.05 -9.64
N ARG A 4 -2.90 -15.94 -10.96
CA ARG A 4 -2.41 -14.73 -11.62
C ARG A 4 -3.41 -13.58 -11.56
N GLN A 5 -4.69 -13.84 -11.83
CA GLN A 5 -5.78 -12.89 -11.68
C GLN A 5 -5.93 -12.44 -10.22
N ALA A 6 -5.82 -13.39 -9.28
CA ALA A 6 -5.85 -13.08 -7.86
C ALA A 6 -4.70 -12.14 -7.45
N ALA A 7 -3.49 -12.43 -7.94
CA ALA A 7 -2.31 -11.60 -7.69
C ALA A 7 -2.44 -10.21 -8.32
N ALA A 8 -2.90 -10.12 -9.57
CA ALA A 8 -3.12 -8.84 -10.25
C ALA A 8 -4.18 -8.00 -9.53
N GLY A 9 -5.32 -8.60 -9.15
CA GLY A 9 -6.36 -7.91 -8.40
C GLY A 9 -5.90 -7.42 -7.03
N ALA A 10 -5.15 -8.25 -6.31
CA ALA A 10 -4.57 -7.88 -5.01
C ALA A 10 -3.54 -6.75 -5.14
N ALA A 11 -2.66 -6.79 -6.13
CA ALA A 11 -1.69 -5.74 -6.39
C ALA A 11 -2.38 -4.42 -6.80
N ALA A 12 -3.45 -4.49 -7.58
CA ALA A 12 -4.25 -3.32 -7.96
C ALA A 12 -4.96 -2.69 -6.76
N LEU A 13 -5.50 -3.49 -5.84
CA LEU A 13 -6.09 -3.00 -4.59
C LEU A 13 -5.05 -2.29 -3.72
N ASP A 14 -3.85 -2.86 -3.60
CA ASP A 14 -2.76 -2.23 -2.84
C ASP A 14 -2.30 -0.92 -3.47
N ALA A 15 -2.08 -0.90 -4.78
CA ALA A 15 -1.71 0.30 -5.51
C ALA A 15 -2.81 1.38 -5.42
N GLY A 16 -4.08 0.99 -5.52
CA GLY A 16 -5.23 1.86 -5.34
C GLY A 16 -5.27 2.48 -3.93
N ALA A 17 -5.06 1.68 -2.88
CA ALA A 17 -4.98 2.18 -1.51
C ALA A 17 -3.84 3.20 -1.33
N ILE A 18 -2.68 2.95 -1.93
CA ILE A 18 -1.52 3.86 -1.88
C ILE A 18 -1.79 5.16 -2.65
N LEU A 19 -2.46 5.08 -3.80
CA LEU A 19 -2.88 6.24 -4.60
C LEU A 19 -3.89 7.11 -3.84
N VAL A 20 -4.88 6.49 -3.20
CA VAL A 20 -5.88 7.18 -2.37
C VAL A 20 -5.20 7.85 -1.18
N PHE A 21 -4.34 7.12 -0.45
CA PHE A 21 -3.54 7.68 0.65
C PHE A 21 -2.75 8.92 0.21
N SER A 22 -2.02 8.81 -0.90
CA SER A 22 -1.17 9.89 -1.41
C SER A 22 -2.00 11.09 -1.86
N SER A 23 -3.15 10.86 -2.50
CA SER A 23 -4.06 11.91 -2.95
C SER A 23 -4.67 12.67 -1.77
N ILE A 24 -5.15 11.94 -0.75
CA ILE A 24 -5.70 12.53 0.47
C ILE A 24 -4.61 13.34 1.20
N GLY A 25 -3.43 12.75 1.39
CA GLY A 25 -2.33 13.43 2.08
C GLY A 25 -1.96 14.77 1.44
N ARG A 26 -1.88 14.82 0.11
CA ARG A 26 -1.64 16.08 -0.62
C ARG A 26 -2.77 17.08 -0.44
N ALA A 27 -4.01 16.64 -0.66
CA ALA A 27 -5.19 17.50 -0.52
C ALA A 27 -5.33 18.08 0.90
N SER A 28 -4.94 17.33 1.94
CA SER A 28 -4.97 17.77 3.33
C SER A 28 -3.92 18.81 3.69
N HIS A 29 -2.83 18.93 2.92
CA HIS A 29 -1.77 19.91 3.14
C HIS A 29 -1.89 21.15 2.22
N GLU A 30 -3.05 21.34 1.58
CA GLU A 30 -3.32 22.39 0.56
C GLU A 30 -2.34 22.35 -0.64
N GLU A 31 -1.55 21.29 -0.74
CA GLU A 31 -0.74 20.99 -1.89
C GLU A 31 -1.67 20.37 -2.93
N GLY A 32 -2.15 21.15 -3.91
CA GLY A 32 -3.00 20.61 -4.99
C GLY A 32 -2.51 19.26 -5.52
N ILE A 33 -3.43 18.36 -5.88
CA ILE A 33 -3.13 16.94 -6.18
C ILE A 33 -1.98 16.80 -7.19
N LEU A 34 -2.02 17.59 -8.27
CA LEU A 34 -0.96 17.61 -9.29
C LEU A 34 0.20 18.55 -8.98
N GLY A 35 0.07 19.45 -7.99
CA GLY A 35 1.06 20.48 -7.69
C GLY A 35 1.29 21.46 -8.84
N ALA A 36 2.21 22.41 -8.65
CA ALA A 36 2.50 23.47 -9.63
C ALA A 36 3.09 22.94 -10.96
N ASN A 37 3.75 21.78 -10.93
CA ASN A 37 4.45 21.19 -12.07
C ASN A 37 3.71 19.98 -12.68
N GLY A 38 2.50 19.66 -12.22
CA GLY A 38 1.74 18.51 -12.72
C GLY A 38 2.17 17.14 -12.13
N LEU A 39 3.26 17.08 -11.35
CA LEU A 39 3.89 15.84 -10.88
C LEU A 39 3.75 15.61 -9.37
N GLY A 40 2.99 16.44 -8.66
CA GLY A 40 2.82 16.36 -7.20
C GLY A 40 2.39 14.97 -6.70
N LEU A 41 1.34 14.40 -7.29
CA LEU A 41 0.90 13.04 -6.92
C LEU A 41 1.96 12.00 -7.24
N ALA A 42 2.58 12.08 -8.42
CA ALA A 42 3.62 11.14 -8.84
C ALA A 42 4.81 11.16 -7.87
N THR A 43 5.28 12.35 -7.48
CA THR A 43 6.39 12.54 -6.53
C THR A 43 6.07 12.02 -5.12
N THR A 44 4.79 12.03 -4.73
CA THR A 44 4.34 11.56 -3.41
C THR A 44 4.11 10.04 -3.39
N VAL A 45 3.60 9.46 -4.49
CA VAL A 45 3.15 8.06 -4.52
C VAL A 45 4.29 7.06 -4.77
N TRP A 46 5.29 7.44 -5.58
CA TRP A 46 6.34 6.51 -6.02
C TRP A 46 7.14 5.86 -4.87
N PRO A 47 7.50 6.54 -3.76
CA PRO A 47 8.25 5.93 -2.67
C PRO A 47 7.48 4.75 -2.05
N PHE A 48 6.17 4.92 -1.88
CA PHE A 48 5.28 3.92 -1.31
C PHE A 48 5.04 2.76 -2.28
N LEU A 49 4.87 3.04 -3.58
CA LEU A 49 4.73 1.98 -4.59
C LEU A 49 5.99 1.11 -4.69
N VAL A 50 7.18 1.71 -4.61
CA VAL A 50 8.44 0.97 -4.57
C VAL A 50 8.50 0.11 -3.31
N GLY A 51 8.19 0.67 -2.14
CA GLY A 51 8.11 -0.08 -0.88
C GLY A 51 7.12 -1.26 -0.95
N ALA A 52 5.95 -1.06 -1.56
CA ALA A 52 4.95 -2.10 -1.75
C ALA A 52 5.47 -3.21 -2.68
N GLY A 53 6.12 -2.85 -3.78
CA GLY A 53 6.76 -3.79 -4.70
C GLY A 53 7.81 -4.66 -4.02
N ILE A 54 8.64 -4.07 -3.16
CA ILE A 54 9.62 -4.78 -2.33
C ILE A 54 8.91 -5.77 -1.40
N GLY A 55 7.86 -5.34 -0.70
CA GLY A 55 7.10 -6.21 0.20
C GLY A 55 6.43 -7.38 -0.53
N TRP A 56 5.91 -7.15 -1.74
CA TRP A 56 5.39 -8.18 -2.63
C TRP A 56 6.47 -9.20 -3.01
N ALA A 57 7.68 -8.73 -3.34
CA ALA A 57 8.82 -9.58 -3.67
C ALA A 57 9.24 -10.45 -2.48
N ILE A 58 9.43 -9.85 -1.30
CA ILE A 58 9.82 -10.54 -0.05
C ILE A 58 8.78 -11.59 0.34
N ALA A 59 7.50 -11.24 0.29
CA ALA A 59 6.42 -12.16 0.62
C ALA A 59 6.26 -13.28 -0.41
N ARG A 60 6.79 -13.10 -1.62
CA ARG A 60 6.39 -13.84 -2.83
C ARG A 60 4.87 -13.79 -3.00
N GLY A 61 4.31 -12.57 -2.93
CA GLY A 61 2.87 -12.32 -2.83
C GLY A 61 2.06 -12.97 -3.96
N TRP A 62 2.65 -13.18 -5.13
CA TRP A 62 2.03 -13.92 -6.25
C TRP A 62 1.69 -15.38 -5.93
N LYS A 63 2.29 -15.99 -4.91
CA LYS A 63 1.93 -17.36 -4.45
C LYS A 63 0.74 -17.37 -3.48
N ARG A 64 0.57 -16.30 -2.71
CA ARG A 64 -0.48 -16.17 -1.67
C ARG A 64 -0.96 -14.71 -1.57
N PRO A 65 -1.64 -14.18 -2.60
CA PRO A 65 -1.91 -12.75 -2.70
C PRO A 65 -2.89 -12.23 -1.64
N CYS A 66 -3.82 -13.08 -1.19
CA CYS A 66 -4.83 -12.76 -0.18
C CYS A 66 -4.40 -13.09 1.27
N ASP A 67 -3.19 -13.62 1.49
CA ASP A 67 -2.71 -13.95 2.83
C ASP A 67 -2.34 -12.66 3.59
N TRP A 68 -3.20 -12.27 4.53
CA TRP A 68 -2.98 -11.06 5.33
C TRP A 68 -1.79 -11.18 6.29
N ARG A 69 -1.48 -12.39 6.79
CA ARG A 69 -0.44 -12.61 7.81
C ARG A 69 0.95 -12.46 7.23
N ARG A 70 1.17 -12.98 6.03
CA ARG A 70 2.48 -12.93 5.36
C ARG A 70 2.53 -11.82 4.32
N THR A 71 1.64 -11.83 3.34
CA THR A 71 1.68 -10.87 2.23
C THR A 71 1.25 -9.50 2.72
N GLY A 72 0.13 -9.41 3.46
CA GLY A 72 -0.37 -8.14 4.00
C GLY A 72 0.64 -7.43 4.91
N THR A 73 1.20 -8.13 5.90
CA THR A 73 2.18 -7.54 6.84
C THR A 73 3.49 -7.12 6.17
N MET A 74 4.03 -7.95 5.26
CA MET A 74 5.28 -7.63 4.55
C MET A 74 5.11 -6.47 3.57
N VAL A 75 4.00 -6.44 2.85
CA VAL A 75 3.67 -5.32 1.96
C VAL A 75 3.48 -4.05 2.79
N TRP A 76 2.70 -4.09 3.87
CA TRP A 76 2.52 -2.93 4.75
C TRP A 76 3.85 -2.41 5.33
N ALA A 77 4.64 -3.28 5.95
CA ALA A 77 5.89 -2.89 6.59
C ALA A 77 6.89 -2.33 5.58
N SER A 78 7.01 -2.96 4.40
CA SER A 78 7.91 -2.49 3.34
C SER A 78 7.43 -1.19 2.69
N THR A 79 6.12 -1.02 2.50
CA THR A 79 5.54 0.25 2.02
C THR A 79 5.83 1.39 2.98
N LEU A 80 5.64 1.17 4.29
CA LEU A 80 5.89 2.18 5.31
C LEU A 80 7.37 2.50 5.41
N VAL A 81 8.22 1.50 5.70
CA VAL A 81 9.66 1.70 5.92
C VAL A 81 10.35 2.16 4.64
N GLY A 82 10.12 1.46 3.52
CA GLY A 82 10.68 1.81 2.23
C GLY A 82 10.21 3.18 1.74
N GLY A 83 8.92 3.50 1.91
CA GLY A 83 8.37 4.81 1.59
C GLY A 83 9.07 5.92 2.37
N MET A 84 9.22 5.77 3.69
CA MET A 84 9.90 6.79 4.51
C MET A 84 11.38 6.93 4.16
N LEU A 85 12.10 5.83 3.96
CA LEU A 85 13.52 5.87 3.59
C LEU A 85 13.72 6.59 2.24
N LEU A 86 12.92 6.24 1.23
CA LEU A 86 12.98 6.87 -0.08
C LEU A 86 12.59 8.34 -0.03
N ARG A 87 11.63 8.72 0.81
CA ARG A 87 11.29 10.13 1.07
C ARG A 87 12.46 10.90 1.68
N VAL A 88 13.18 10.32 2.65
CA VAL A 88 14.37 10.94 3.26
C VAL A 88 15.46 11.17 2.21
N VAL A 89 15.81 10.13 1.45
CA VAL A 89 16.87 10.20 0.42
C VAL A 89 16.50 11.18 -0.70
N SER A 90 15.20 11.36 -0.96
CA SER A 90 14.70 12.29 -1.98
C SER A 90 14.44 13.70 -1.46
N GLY A 91 14.81 14.01 -0.21
CA GLY A 91 14.64 15.33 0.38
C GLY A 91 13.20 15.75 0.66
N GLN A 92 12.23 14.81 0.67
CA GLN A 92 10.81 15.11 0.91
C GLN A 92 10.45 15.27 2.39
N GLY A 93 11.41 14.97 3.29
CA GLY A 93 11.21 14.98 4.73
C GLY A 93 10.29 13.86 5.25
N VAL A 94 10.38 13.60 6.55
CA VAL A 94 9.52 12.66 7.28
C VAL A 94 9.21 13.25 8.64
N GLN A 95 7.92 13.42 8.94
CA GLN A 95 7.44 13.86 10.26
C GLN A 95 6.90 12.66 11.04
N VAL A 96 7.08 12.64 12.36
CA VAL A 96 6.60 11.54 13.22
C VAL A 96 5.08 11.35 13.09
N SER A 97 4.31 12.44 13.09
CA SER A 97 2.86 12.43 12.87
C SER A 97 2.50 11.76 11.53
N PHE A 98 3.22 12.10 10.47
CA PHE A 98 3.03 11.50 9.15
C PHE A 98 3.31 9.98 9.18
N VAL A 99 4.36 9.52 9.87
CA VAL A 99 4.65 8.08 10.01
C VAL A 99 3.51 7.34 10.68
N VAL A 100 2.94 7.91 11.75
CA VAL A 100 1.82 7.28 12.49
C VAL A 100 0.56 7.21 11.63
N VAL A 101 0.19 8.32 10.99
CA VAL A 101 -1.02 8.39 10.14
C VAL A 101 -0.86 7.49 8.91
N ALA A 102 0.28 7.58 8.22
CA ALA A 102 0.59 6.72 7.07
C ALA A 102 0.59 5.25 7.47
N GLY A 103 1.27 4.90 8.56
CA GLY A 103 1.35 3.53 9.05
C GLY A 103 -0.02 2.95 9.38
N THR A 104 -0.87 3.74 10.06
CA THR A 104 -2.24 3.31 10.43
C THR A 104 -3.13 3.18 9.21
N PHE A 105 -3.15 4.18 8.32
CA PHE A 105 -3.93 4.13 7.08
C PHE A 105 -3.52 2.94 6.21
N LEU A 106 -2.22 2.79 5.96
CA LEU A 106 -1.70 1.68 5.16
C LEU A 106 -1.96 0.33 5.81
N ALA A 107 -1.89 0.21 7.15
CA ALA A 107 -2.25 -1.03 7.84
C ALA A 107 -3.72 -1.38 7.59
N LEU A 108 -4.62 -0.41 7.81
CA LEU A 108 -6.05 -0.59 7.62
C LEU A 108 -6.37 -1.02 6.18
N PHE A 109 -5.81 -0.35 5.18
CA PHE A 109 -6.18 -0.63 3.80
C PHE A 109 -5.41 -1.79 3.19
N LEU A 110 -4.09 -1.96 3.41
CA LEU A 110 -3.32 -3.06 2.82
C LEU A 110 -3.58 -4.40 3.53
N ILE A 111 -3.82 -4.40 4.85
CA ILE A 111 -4.10 -5.63 5.60
C ILE A 111 -5.61 -5.87 5.68
N GLY A 112 -6.41 -4.83 5.90
CA GLY A 112 -7.85 -4.96 6.17
C GLY A 112 -8.64 -5.59 5.03
N TRP A 113 -8.37 -5.24 3.76
CA TRP A 113 -9.07 -5.88 2.64
C TRP A 113 -8.77 -7.38 2.56
N ARG A 114 -7.53 -7.80 2.88
CA ARG A 114 -7.12 -9.21 2.91
C ARG A 114 -7.82 -9.97 4.04
N VAL A 115 -7.89 -9.37 5.23
CA VAL A 115 -8.65 -9.93 6.37
C VAL A 115 -10.12 -10.12 5.99
N LEU A 116 -10.73 -9.10 5.38
CA LEU A 116 -12.12 -9.15 4.94
C LEU A 116 -12.33 -10.23 3.86
N SER A 117 -11.41 -10.35 2.91
CA SER A 117 -11.46 -11.38 1.87
C SER A 117 -11.42 -12.80 2.46
N GLY A 118 -10.56 -13.04 3.45
CA GLY A 118 -10.46 -14.33 4.15
C GLY A 118 -11.72 -14.65 4.95
N PHE A 119 -12.32 -13.63 5.57
CA PHE A 119 -13.59 -13.79 6.28
C PHE A 119 -14.75 -14.12 5.34
N ILE A 120 -14.85 -13.44 4.20
CA ILE A 120 -15.87 -13.71 3.17
C ILE A 120 -15.67 -15.11 2.59
N ALA A 121 -14.43 -15.53 2.30
CA ALA A 121 -14.14 -16.87 1.79
C ALA A 121 -14.58 -17.96 2.78
N LYS A 122 -14.26 -17.78 4.08
CA LYS A 122 -14.70 -18.69 5.15
C LYS A 122 -16.22 -18.77 5.24
N ARG A 123 -16.93 -17.64 5.16
CA ARG A 123 -18.42 -17.61 5.18
C ARG A 123 -19.05 -18.30 3.98
N ARG A 124 -18.39 -18.29 2.82
CA ARG A 124 -18.87 -18.93 1.59
C ARG A 124 -18.49 -20.41 1.49
N GLY A 125 -17.87 -21.00 2.52
CA GLY A 125 -17.40 -22.40 2.50
C GLY A 125 -16.25 -22.65 1.52
N LEU A 126 -15.61 -21.59 1.01
CA LEU A 126 -14.44 -21.71 0.15
C LEU A 126 -13.26 -22.06 1.05
N LYS A 127 -12.60 -23.20 0.81
CA LYS A 127 -11.36 -23.54 1.51
C LYS A 127 -10.33 -22.44 1.23
N PRO A 128 -9.75 -21.81 2.28
CA PRO A 128 -8.75 -20.75 2.11
C PRO A 128 -7.45 -21.26 1.49
#